data_AF-A0A4R3JBH7-F1
#
_entry.id   AF-A0A4R3JBH7-F1
#
_cell.length_a   1.000
_cell.length_b   1.000
_cell.length_c   1.000
_cell.angle_alpha   90.00
_cell.angle_beta   90.00
_cell.angle_gamma   90.00
#
_symmetry.space_group_name_H-M   'P 1'
#
loop_
_entity.id
_entity.type
_entity.pdbx_description
1 polymer ?
#
loop_
_entity_poly.entity_id
_entity_poly.type
_entity_poly.pdbx_seq_one_letter_code
_entity_poly.pdbx_strand_id
1 'polypeptide(L)'
;MEARKASEALIKTVLKDYEGALRYCDNRYASYQKSYLCEKESLQSFAFPKIHYDSQGMGSRTKKDLGDLYLAFQKQQKEFKEELIVAMQKVAEQREMIHRIWLCFQGLPKEEYDILHALYVENMPYKAVEKSSKVSHRTFEKNRSSAIKRIQDVCNSELPTSRLFCYAEEEERQREERETQPYEQMNLSEFLDGEEDTIKK
;
A
#
# COMPACT_ATOMS: atom_id res chain seq x y z
N MET A 1 2.10 2.97 14.81
CA MET A 1 2.05 2.01 13.69
C MET A 1 2.30 2.84 12.44
N GLU A 2 3.53 2.85 11.90
CA GLU A 2 3.83 3.67 10.72
C GLU A 2 3.03 3.14 9.53
N ALA A 3 2.12 3.96 9.00
CA ALA A 3 1.38 3.64 7.79
C ALA A 3 2.39 3.37 6.67
N ARG A 4 2.41 2.15 6.15
CA ARG A 4 3.25 1.80 4.99
C ARG A 4 2.77 2.61 3.80
N LYS A 5 3.49 3.67 3.46
CA LYS A 5 3.20 4.51 2.30
C LYS A 5 3.67 3.82 1.03
N ALA A 6 2.95 4.03 -0.07
CA ALA A 6 3.38 3.66 -1.41
C ALA A 6 4.64 4.46 -1.79
N SER A 7 5.81 3.86 -1.62
CA SER A 7 7.07 4.40 -2.11
C SER A 7 7.22 4.15 -3.60
N GLU A 8 7.98 4.98 -4.30
CA GLU A 8 8.27 4.77 -5.72
C GLU A 8 8.91 3.40 -5.99
N ALA A 9 9.79 2.93 -5.10
CA ALA A 9 10.39 1.60 -5.20
C ALA A 9 9.34 0.48 -5.08
N LEU A 10 8.37 0.63 -4.18
CA LEU A 10 7.26 -0.33 -4.04
C LEU A 10 6.39 -0.33 -5.30
N ILE A 11 6.03 0.84 -5.81
CA ILE A 11 5.24 0.98 -7.05
C ILE A 11 5.92 0.25 -8.20
N LYS A 12 7.21 0.54 -8.45
CA LYS A 12 7.99 -0.13 -9.50
C LYS A 12 8.02 -1.65 -9.34
N THR A 13 8.18 -2.13 -8.11
CA THR A 13 8.22 -3.57 -7.81
C THR A 13 6.86 -4.23 -8.08
N VAL A 14 5.77 -3.58 -7.68
CA VAL A 14 4.40 -4.06 -7.91
C VAL A 14 4.07 -4.07 -9.40
N LEU A 15 4.41 -3.02 -10.15
CA LEU A 15 4.13 -2.97 -11.59
C LEU A 15 4.92 -4.02 -12.38
N LYS A 16 6.12 -4.37 -11.91
CA LYS A 16 6.96 -5.38 -12.56
C LYS A 16 6.41 -6.80 -12.44
N ASP A 17 5.82 -7.16 -11.31
CA ASP A 17 5.26 -8.49 -11.08
C ASP A 17 4.07 -8.43 -10.11
N TYR A 18 2.95 -7.90 -10.60
CA TYR A 18 1.74 -7.72 -9.80
C TYR A 18 1.18 -9.06 -9.30
N GLU A 19 1.06 -10.03 -10.19
CA GLU A 19 0.54 -11.37 -9.88
C GLU A 19 1.45 -12.12 -8.91
N GLY A 20 2.78 -12.05 -9.09
CA GLY A 20 3.73 -12.63 -8.17
C GLY A 20 3.68 -11.99 -6.78
N ALA A 21 3.51 -10.66 -6.71
CA ALA A 21 3.37 -9.94 -5.45
C ALA A 21 2.09 -10.35 -4.69
N LEU A 22 0.95 -10.50 -5.39
CA LEU A 22 -0.28 -11.01 -4.79
C LEU A 22 -0.13 -12.45 -4.31
N ARG A 23 0.40 -13.33 -5.15
CA ARG A 23 0.62 -14.74 -4.81
C ARG A 23 1.54 -14.90 -3.60
N TYR A 24 2.56 -14.06 -3.47
CA TYR A 24 3.42 -14.03 -2.29
C TYR A 24 2.63 -13.74 -1.01
N CYS A 25 1.76 -12.74 -1.04
CA CYS A 25 0.88 -12.42 0.09
C CYS A 25 -0.10 -13.56 0.39
N ASP A 26 -0.75 -14.13 -0.63
CA ASP A 26 -1.74 -15.20 -0.47
C ASP A 26 -1.12 -16.46 0.12
N ASN A 27 0.04 -16.88 -0.37
CA ASN A 27 0.78 -18.03 0.18
C ASN A 27 1.18 -17.81 1.64
N ARG A 28 1.64 -16.61 1.98
CA ARG A 28 2.07 -16.28 3.34
C ARG A 28 0.89 -16.21 4.31
N TYR A 29 -0.23 -15.64 3.88
CA TYR A 29 -1.47 -15.64 4.65
C TYR A 29 -1.96 -17.08 4.90
N ALA A 30 -2.01 -17.91 3.86
CA ALA A 30 -2.39 -19.32 3.96
C ALA A 30 -1.48 -20.10 4.91
N SER A 31 -0.17 -19.83 4.90
CA SER A 31 0.78 -20.42 5.85
C SER A 31 0.44 -20.05 7.29
N TYR A 32 0.19 -18.77 7.58
CA TYR A 32 -0.17 -18.33 8.93
C TYR A 32 -1.52 -18.88 9.38
N GLN A 33 -2.51 -18.89 8.48
CA GLN A 33 -3.81 -19.48 8.75
C GLN A 33 -3.69 -20.97 9.07
N LYS A 34 -2.85 -21.71 8.34
CA LYS A 34 -2.58 -23.12 8.63
C LYS A 34 -1.96 -23.31 10.01
N SER A 35 -0.96 -22.50 10.37
CA SER A 35 -0.34 -22.54 11.71
C SER A 35 -1.31 -22.15 12.82
N TYR A 36 -2.24 -21.23 12.56
CA TYR A 36 -3.27 -20.83 13.51
C TYR A 36 -4.28 -21.97 13.79
N LEU A 37 -4.67 -22.71 12.74
CA LEU A 37 -5.61 -23.83 12.83
C LEU A 37 -4.96 -25.12 13.35
N CYS A 38 -3.64 -25.30 13.18
CA CYS A 38 -2.96 -26.53 13.56
C CYS A 38 -2.64 -26.57 15.06
N GLU A 39 -3.43 -27.31 15.83
CA GLU A 39 -3.23 -27.50 17.27
C GLU A 39 -1.98 -28.36 17.60
N LYS A 40 -1.57 -29.25 16.68
CA LYS A 40 -0.53 -30.27 16.91
C LYS A 40 0.91 -29.77 16.81
N GLU A 41 1.19 -28.73 16.03
CA GLU A 41 2.54 -28.13 15.97
C GLU A 41 2.91 -27.45 17.30
N SER A 42 1.92 -26.99 18.07
CA SER A 42 2.14 -26.32 19.36
C SER A 42 2.73 -27.22 20.45
N LEU A 43 2.57 -28.56 20.39
CA LEU A 43 3.19 -29.42 21.42
C LEU A 43 4.68 -29.69 21.14
N GLN A 44 5.12 -29.62 19.87
CA GLN A 44 6.50 -29.91 19.48
C GLN A 44 7.39 -28.66 19.41
N SER A 45 6.82 -27.48 19.09
CA SER A 45 7.58 -26.22 19.05
C SER A 45 7.76 -25.57 20.42
N PHE A 46 7.00 -26.00 21.42
CA PHE A 46 7.07 -25.46 22.78
C PHE A 46 8.09 -26.27 23.56
N ALA A 47 9.30 -25.71 23.70
CA ALA A 47 10.32 -26.27 24.56
C ALA A 47 9.86 -26.16 26.01
N PHE A 48 9.30 -27.25 26.56
CA PHE A 48 9.03 -27.33 27.99
C PHE A 48 10.36 -27.17 28.75
N PRO A 49 10.46 -26.26 29.73
CA PRO A 49 11.61 -26.21 30.61
C PRO A 49 11.85 -27.59 31.22
N LYS A 50 13.09 -28.10 31.16
CA LYS A 50 13.45 -29.39 31.77
C LYS A 50 13.04 -29.38 33.25
N ILE A 51 12.12 -30.26 33.64
CA ILE A 51 11.71 -30.42 35.03
C ILE A 51 12.82 -31.18 35.76
N HIS A 52 13.57 -30.49 36.62
CA HIS A 52 14.49 -31.13 37.55
C HIS A 52 13.71 -31.63 38.77
N TYR A 53 13.45 -32.93 38.83
CA TYR A 53 12.95 -33.61 40.03
C TYR A 53 14.12 -33.84 41.00
N ASP A 54 14.71 -32.77 41.54
CA ASP A 54 15.69 -32.93 42.61
C ASP A 54 14.96 -33.29 43.91
N SER A 55 15.03 -34.59 44.19
CA SER A 55 15.13 -35.25 45.49
C SER A 55 15.07 -34.36 46.74
N GLN A 56 14.13 -34.70 47.63
CA GLN A 56 14.18 -34.56 49.10
C GLN A 56 15.05 -33.41 49.66
N GLY A 57 14.44 -32.23 49.79
CA GLY A 57 14.99 -31.13 50.59
C GLY A 57 13.87 -30.44 51.37
N MET A 58 13.91 -30.56 52.70
CA MET A 58 13.14 -29.72 53.63
C MET A 58 13.50 -28.25 53.36
N GLY A 59 12.59 -27.51 52.76
CA GLY A 59 12.78 -26.09 52.52
C GLY A 59 11.64 -25.56 51.65
N SER A 60 10.83 -24.69 52.23
CA SER A 60 9.73 -23.99 51.58
C SER A 60 10.17 -23.35 50.26
N ARG A 61 9.96 -24.07 49.15
CA ARG A 61 10.04 -23.58 47.79
C ARG A 61 8.91 -24.23 47.04
N THR A 62 7.97 -23.41 46.59
CA THR A 62 6.87 -23.74 45.70
C THR A 62 7.38 -24.64 44.57
N LYS A 63 7.09 -25.95 44.67
CA LYS A 63 7.37 -26.91 43.61
C LYS A 63 6.46 -26.53 42.44
N LYS A 64 7.04 -26.14 41.29
CA LYS A 64 6.27 -25.94 40.05
C LYS A 64 5.59 -27.25 39.72
N ASP A 65 4.27 -27.29 39.83
CA ASP A 65 3.51 -28.50 39.56
C ASP A 65 3.23 -28.63 38.05
N LEU A 66 2.68 -29.78 37.64
CA LEU A 66 2.28 -29.99 36.24
C LEU A 66 1.19 -29.00 35.80
N GLY A 67 0.42 -28.46 36.75
CA GLY A 67 -0.59 -27.43 36.52
C GLY A 67 0.05 -26.10 36.12
N ASP A 68 1.09 -25.65 36.80
CA ASP A 68 1.86 -24.46 36.47
C ASP A 68 2.47 -24.55 35.06
N LEU A 69 2.97 -25.73 34.70
CA LEU A 69 3.50 -25.99 33.35
C LEU A 69 2.39 -25.91 32.30
N TYR A 70 1.23 -26.50 32.59
CA TYR A 70 0.08 -26.47 31.69
C TYR A 70 -0.46 -25.04 31.51
N LEU A 71 -0.54 -24.24 32.57
CA LEU A 71 -0.94 -22.84 32.52
C LEU A 71 0.04 -22.00 31.70
N ALA A 72 1.35 -22.22 31.88
CA ALA A 72 2.38 -21.55 31.08
C ALA A 72 2.26 -21.91 29.59
N PHE A 73 2.00 -23.19 29.28
CA PHE A 73 1.76 -23.66 27.92
C PHE A 73 0.53 -22.99 27.30
N GLN A 74 -0.60 -22.96 28.01
CA GLN A 74 -1.82 -22.28 27.55
C GLN A 74 -1.58 -20.80 27.27
N LYS A 75 -0.85 -20.11 28.17
CA LYS A 75 -0.50 -18.70 28.00
C LYS A 75 0.33 -18.50 26.72
N GLN A 76 1.38 -19.28 26.53
CA GLN A 76 2.24 -19.16 25.34
C GLN A 76 1.47 -19.54 24.05
N GLN A 77 0.53 -20.48 24.09
CA GLN A 77 -0.31 -20.82 22.94
C GLN A 77 -1.23 -19.65 22.57
N LYS A 78 -1.78 -18.97 23.57
CA LYS A 78 -2.59 -17.76 23.37
C LYS A 78 -1.76 -16.64 22.76
N GLU A 79 -0.57 -16.35 23.31
CA GLU A 79 0.34 -15.32 22.80
C GLU A 79 0.74 -15.60 21.34
N PHE A 80 1.10 -16.85 21.02
CA PHE A 80 1.43 -17.23 19.65
C PHE A 80 0.26 -17.05 18.66
N LYS A 81 -0.98 -17.38 19.08
CA LYS A 81 -2.18 -17.15 18.26
C LYS A 81 -2.42 -15.65 18.03
N GLU A 82 -2.24 -14.82 19.05
CA GLU A 82 -2.34 -13.36 18.92
C GLU A 82 -1.27 -12.81 17.96
N GLU A 83 -0.03 -13.29 18.04
CA GLU A 83 1.04 -12.94 17.11
C GLU A 83 0.73 -13.34 15.66
N LEU A 84 0.16 -14.53 15.45
CA LEU A 84 -0.27 -14.99 14.13
C LEU A 84 -1.39 -14.10 13.56
N ILE A 85 -2.38 -13.71 14.36
CA ILE A 85 -3.43 -12.78 13.93
C ILE A 85 -2.83 -11.45 13.49
N VAL A 86 -1.91 -10.88 14.27
CA VAL A 86 -1.20 -9.64 13.91
C VAL A 86 -0.40 -9.83 12.61
N ALA A 87 0.26 -10.98 12.43
CA ALA A 87 0.99 -11.28 11.21
C ALA A 87 0.06 -11.39 9.98
N MET A 88 -1.10 -12.03 10.13
CA MET A 88 -2.14 -12.14 9.09
C MET A 88 -2.69 -10.77 8.69
N GLN A 89 -2.97 -9.90 9.67
CA GLN A 89 -3.40 -8.52 9.41
C GLN A 89 -2.37 -7.74 8.59
N LYS A 90 -1.09 -7.80 8.96
CA LYS A 90 0.00 -7.14 8.21
C LYS A 90 0.12 -7.63 6.77
N VAL A 91 -0.14 -8.93 6.52
CA VAL A 91 -0.15 -9.49 5.16
C VAL A 91 -1.37 -9.02 4.38
N ALA A 92 -2.54 -8.94 5.02
CA ALA A 92 -3.75 -8.41 4.41
C ALA A 92 -3.59 -6.94 4.00
N GLU A 93 -3.04 -6.09 4.88
CA GLU A 93 -2.71 -4.69 4.59
C GLU A 93 -1.73 -4.57 3.42
N GLN A 94 -0.71 -5.44 3.36
CA GLN A 94 0.25 -5.46 2.25
C GLN A 94 -0.42 -5.85 0.94
N ARG A 95 -1.29 -6.87 0.97
CA ARG A 95 -2.06 -7.31 -0.20
C ARG A 95 -2.98 -6.20 -0.71
N GLU A 96 -3.65 -5.50 0.20
CA GLU A 96 -4.48 -4.35 -0.13
C GLU A 96 -3.64 -3.24 -0.77
N MET A 97 -2.48 -2.88 -0.19
CA MET A 97 -1.58 -1.88 -0.76
C MET A 97 -1.15 -2.22 -2.20
N ILE A 98 -0.79 -3.48 -2.45
CA ILE A 98 -0.43 -3.96 -3.80
C ILE A 98 -1.61 -3.74 -4.76
N HIS A 99 -2.82 -4.12 -4.33
CA HIS A 99 -4.03 -3.96 -5.14
C HIS A 99 -4.35 -2.49 -5.40
N ARG A 100 -4.25 -1.62 -4.39
CA ARG A 100 -4.45 -0.17 -4.52
C ARG A 100 -3.49 0.45 -5.54
N ILE A 101 -2.20 0.11 -5.47
CA ILE A 101 -1.20 0.58 -6.45
C ILE A 101 -1.61 0.20 -7.86
N TRP A 102 -2.06 -1.05 -8.06
CA TRP A 102 -2.49 -1.53 -9.36
C TRP A 102 -3.72 -0.77 -9.87
N LEU A 103 -4.73 -0.54 -9.03
CA LEU A 103 -5.90 0.24 -9.40
C LEU A 103 -5.54 1.68 -9.77
N CYS A 104 -4.70 2.34 -8.96
CA CYS A 104 -4.22 3.69 -9.29
C CYS A 104 -3.44 3.73 -10.61
N PHE A 105 -2.67 2.69 -10.91
CA PHE A 105 -1.97 2.57 -12.18
C PHE A 105 -2.93 2.42 -13.36
N GLN A 106 -3.94 1.54 -13.25
CA GLN A 106 -4.97 1.38 -14.29
C GLN A 106 -5.78 2.66 -14.51
N GLY A 107 -5.88 3.50 -13.48
CA GLY A 107 -6.58 4.78 -13.53
C GLY A 107 -5.76 5.97 -14.04
N LEU A 108 -4.54 5.74 -14.52
CA LEU A 108 -3.72 6.83 -15.06
C LEU A 108 -4.24 7.30 -16.43
N PRO A 109 -4.06 8.60 -16.76
CA PRO A 109 -4.27 9.09 -18.11
C PRO A 109 -3.45 8.29 -19.12
N LYS A 110 -3.99 8.09 -20.33
CA LYS A 110 -3.39 7.23 -21.36
C LYS A 110 -1.88 7.48 -21.58
N GLU A 111 -1.45 8.73 -21.70
CA GLU A 111 -0.03 9.05 -21.91
C GLU A 111 0.87 8.62 -20.75
N GLU A 112 0.40 8.81 -19.52
CA GLU A 112 1.12 8.43 -18.30
C GLU A 112 1.13 6.92 -18.11
N TYR A 113 -0.02 6.28 -18.38
CA TYR A 113 -0.19 4.83 -18.37
C TYR A 113 0.75 4.14 -19.36
N ASP A 114 0.75 4.55 -20.63
CA ASP A 114 1.54 3.91 -21.69
C ASP A 114 3.04 3.94 -21.37
N ILE A 115 3.53 5.05 -20.80
CA ILE A 115 4.93 5.19 -20.36
C ILE A 115 5.25 4.20 -19.23
N LEU A 116 4.43 4.16 -18.18
CA LEU A 116 4.68 3.27 -17.04
C LEU A 116 4.50 1.80 -17.39
N HIS A 117 3.53 1.48 -18.25
CA HIS A 117 3.29 0.13 -18.76
C HIS A 117 4.53 -0.38 -19.51
N ALA A 118 5.02 0.37 -20.50
CA ALA A 118 6.20 -0.02 -21.26
C ALA A 118 7.45 -0.12 -20.37
N LEU A 119 7.66 0.82 -19.46
CA LEU A 119 8.86 0.85 -18.61
C LEU A 119 8.88 -0.25 -17.55
N TYR A 120 7.75 -0.50 -16.87
CA TYR A 120 7.73 -1.33 -15.66
C TYR A 120 7.01 -2.66 -15.84
N VAL A 121 5.96 -2.72 -16.66
CA VAL A 121 5.22 -3.97 -16.92
C VAL A 121 5.89 -4.76 -18.04
N GLU A 122 6.17 -4.13 -19.18
CA GLU A 122 6.86 -4.77 -20.31
C GLU A 122 8.38 -4.80 -20.13
N ASN A 123 8.90 -4.05 -19.16
CA ASN A 123 10.33 -3.95 -18.84
C ASN A 123 11.18 -3.54 -20.05
N MET A 124 10.66 -2.63 -20.88
CA MET A 124 11.31 -2.12 -22.08
C MET A 124 12.44 -1.14 -21.72
N PRO A 125 13.51 -1.09 -22.54
CA PRO A 125 14.63 -0.20 -22.27
C PRO A 125 14.21 1.27 -22.40
N TYR A 126 14.67 2.08 -21.45
CA TYR A 126 14.27 3.49 -21.29
C TYR A 126 14.28 4.30 -22.59
N LYS A 127 15.40 4.25 -23.32
CA LYS A 127 15.59 5.00 -24.57
C LYS A 127 14.63 4.57 -25.68
N ALA A 128 14.19 3.31 -25.68
CA ALA A 128 13.22 2.83 -26.67
C ALA A 128 11.84 3.41 -26.38
N VAL A 129 11.41 3.40 -25.11
CA VAL A 129 10.12 3.96 -24.68
C VAL A 129 10.08 5.48 -24.89
N GLU A 130 11.18 6.18 -24.58
CA GLU A 130 11.31 7.60 -24.85
C GLU A 130 11.16 7.90 -26.34
N LYS A 131 11.84 7.14 -27.21
CA LYS A 131 11.74 7.32 -28.66
C LYS A 131 10.35 7.00 -29.21
N SER A 132 9.66 5.98 -28.68
CA SER A 132 8.32 5.61 -29.12
C SER A 132 7.24 6.60 -28.66
N SER A 133 7.46 7.30 -27.55
CA SER A 133 6.54 8.29 -27.00
C SER A 133 6.37 9.55 -27.86
N LYS A 134 7.30 9.82 -28.80
CA LYS A 134 7.31 10.99 -29.70
C LYS A 134 7.23 12.35 -28.99
N VAL A 135 7.51 12.41 -27.68
CA VAL A 135 7.58 13.66 -26.92
C VAL A 135 9.04 14.06 -26.63
N SER A 136 9.26 15.30 -26.22
CA SER A 136 10.59 15.74 -25.79
C SER A 136 11.04 14.98 -24.53
N HIS A 137 12.35 14.81 -24.33
CA HIS A 137 12.93 14.22 -23.11
C HIS A 137 12.35 14.83 -21.83
N ARG A 138 12.26 16.17 -21.79
CA ARG A 138 11.73 16.89 -20.63
C ARG A 138 10.26 16.55 -20.36
N THR A 139 9.45 16.42 -21.42
CA THR A 139 8.03 16.03 -21.30
C THR A 139 7.90 14.58 -20.85
N PHE A 140 8.74 13.68 -21.38
CA PHE A 140 8.77 12.27 -20.99
C PHE A 140 9.06 12.11 -19.50
N GLU A 141 10.12 12.74 -19.01
CA GLU A 141 10.50 12.73 -17.58
C GLU A 141 9.39 13.30 -16.70
N LYS A 142 8.75 14.41 -17.15
CA LYS A 142 7.63 15.01 -16.44
C LYS A 142 6.46 14.05 -16.34
N ASN A 143 6.01 13.47 -17.46
CA ASN A 143 4.88 12.55 -17.49
C ASN A 143 5.15 11.32 -16.60
N ARG A 144 6.34 10.70 -16.71
CA ARG A 144 6.72 9.58 -15.85
C ARG A 144 6.68 9.94 -14.36
N SER A 145 7.27 11.09 -14.01
CA SER A 145 7.37 11.51 -12.60
C SER A 145 6.01 11.93 -12.04
N SER A 146 5.18 12.58 -12.86
CA SER A 146 3.80 12.93 -12.54
C SER A 146 2.95 11.67 -12.33
N ALA A 147 3.08 10.66 -13.19
CA ALA A 147 2.37 9.39 -13.08
C ALA A 147 2.65 8.69 -11.74
N ILE A 148 3.94 8.55 -11.38
CA ILE A 148 4.34 7.97 -10.09
C ILE A 148 3.76 8.79 -8.94
N LYS A 149 3.86 10.12 -9.00
CA LYS A 149 3.34 10.99 -7.95
C LYS A 149 1.81 10.86 -7.78
N ARG A 150 1.04 10.79 -8.87
CA ARG A 150 -0.41 10.55 -8.81
C ARG A 150 -0.73 9.22 -8.14
N ILE A 151 -0.03 8.15 -8.50
CA ILE A 151 -0.19 6.85 -7.82
C ILE A 151 0.07 7.01 -6.32
N GLN A 152 1.14 7.71 -5.93
CA GLN A 152 1.45 7.93 -4.51
C GLN A 152 0.37 8.73 -3.80
N ASP A 153 -0.09 9.84 -4.39
CA ASP A 153 -1.05 10.75 -3.77
C ASP A 153 -2.40 10.04 -3.56
N VAL A 154 -2.90 9.34 -4.59
CA VAL A 154 -4.18 8.62 -4.51
C VAL A 154 -4.06 7.37 -3.63
N CYS A 155 -2.99 6.58 -3.76
CA CYS A 155 -2.84 5.33 -3.01
C CYS A 155 -2.68 5.59 -1.50
N ASN A 156 -2.00 6.66 -1.11
CA ASN A 156 -1.78 7.03 0.30
C ASN A 156 -2.93 7.87 0.89
N SER A 157 -3.93 8.20 0.10
CA SER A 157 -5.14 8.90 0.60
C SER A 157 -5.97 7.97 1.48
N GLU A 158 -6.87 8.56 2.26
CA GLU A 158 -7.83 7.84 3.11
C GLU A 158 -8.98 7.19 2.31
N LEU A 159 -8.95 7.29 0.98
CA LEU A 159 -9.98 6.71 0.13
C LEU A 159 -10.01 5.19 0.25
N PRO A 160 -11.18 4.57 0.42
CA PRO A 160 -11.29 3.12 0.45
C PRO A 160 -10.98 2.55 -0.93
N THR A 161 -10.39 1.35 -0.96
CA THR A 161 -9.96 0.68 -2.20
C THR A 161 -11.10 0.50 -3.21
N SER A 162 -12.34 0.34 -2.75
CA SER A 162 -13.54 0.26 -3.61
C SER A 162 -13.84 1.53 -4.40
N ARG A 163 -13.40 2.70 -3.94
CA ARG A 163 -13.62 4.00 -4.60
C ARG A 163 -12.50 4.36 -5.58
N LEU A 164 -11.39 3.61 -5.60
CA LEU A 164 -10.28 3.88 -6.52
C LEU A 164 -10.64 3.63 -7.99
N PHE A 165 -11.60 2.75 -8.28
CA PHE A 165 -12.11 2.52 -9.64
C PHE A 165 -12.72 3.78 -10.27
N CYS A 166 -13.35 4.65 -9.47
CA CYS A 166 -14.08 5.82 -9.96
C CYS A 166 -13.19 7.07 -10.11
N TYR A 167 -12.04 7.11 -9.43
CA TYR A 167 -11.17 8.29 -9.41
C TYR A 167 -10.55 8.59 -10.77
N ALA A 168 -10.27 7.57 -11.57
CA ALA A 168 -9.71 7.72 -12.91
C ALA A 168 -10.68 8.44 -13.86
N GLU A 169 -11.93 7.95 -13.89
CA GLU A 169 -12.99 8.50 -14.74
C GLU A 169 -13.41 9.92 -14.29
N GLU A 170 -13.42 10.17 -12.98
CA GLU A 170 -13.73 11.50 -12.43
C GLU A 170 -12.59 12.51 -12.65
N GLU A 171 -11.32 12.10 -12.58
CA GLU A 171 -10.19 12.99 -12.90
C GLU A 171 -10.14 13.36 -14.38
N GLU A 172 -10.38 12.42 -15.30
CA GLU A 172 -10.43 12.72 -16.74
C GLU A 172 -11.56 13.72 -17.04
N ARG A 173 -12.75 13.49 -16.48
CA ARG A 173 -13.89 14.40 -16.62
C ARG A 173 -13.59 15.80 -16.09
N GLN A 174 -12.94 15.90 -14.93
CA GLN A 174 -12.53 17.20 -14.37
C GLN A 174 -11.42 17.89 -15.16
N ARG A 175 -10.54 17.16 -15.86
CA ARG A 175 -9.54 17.76 -16.76
C ARG A 175 -10.18 18.26 -18.04
N GLU A 176 -11.06 17.46 -18.65
CA GLU A 176 -11.84 17.88 -19.82
C GLU A 176 -12.65 19.14 -19.50
N GLU A 177 -13.30 19.21 -18.33
CA GLU A 177 -14.02 20.41 -17.87
C GLU A 177 -13.10 21.63 -17.70
N ARG A 178 -11.86 21.46 -17.18
CA ARG A 178 -10.90 22.58 -17.07
C ARG A 178 -10.31 23.02 -18.41
N GLU A 179 -10.16 22.10 -19.35
CA GLU A 179 -9.68 22.40 -20.71
C GLU A 179 -10.78 23.01 -21.59
N THR A 180 -12.05 22.69 -21.32
CA THR A 180 -13.21 23.25 -22.02
C THR A 180 -13.74 24.54 -21.40
N GLN A 181 -13.34 24.91 -20.19
CA GLN A 181 -13.68 26.22 -19.63
C GLN A 181 -13.04 27.32 -20.50
N PRO A 182 -13.86 28.13 -21.21
CA PRO A 182 -13.34 29.20 -22.04
C PRO A 182 -12.75 30.28 -21.13
N TYR A 183 -11.58 30.78 -21.49
CA TYR A 183 -10.96 31.91 -20.81
C TYR A 183 -11.87 33.14 -21.00
N GLU A 184 -12.61 33.55 -19.96
CA GLU A 184 -13.33 34.82 -19.97
C GLU A 184 -12.30 35.95 -19.81
N GLN A 185 -11.85 36.52 -20.93
CA GLN A 185 -11.12 37.78 -20.92
C GLN A 185 -12.05 38.85 -20.36
N MET A 186 -11.67 39.46 -19.22
CA MET A 186 -12.35 40.67 -18.76
C MET A 186 -12.32 41.72 -19.87
N ASN A 187 -13.47 42.31 -20.17
CA ASN A 187 -13.54 43.42 -21.11
C ASN A 187 -12.86 44.64 -20.48
N LEU A 188 -12.08 45.39 -21.27
CA LEU A 188 -11.34 46.57 -20.81
C LEU A 188 -12.25 47.61 -20.13
N SER A 189 -13.53 47.67 -20.49
CA SER A 189 -14.54 48.51 -19.87
C SER A 189 -14.77 48.16 -18.39
N GLU A 190 -14.86 46.87 -18.04
CA GLU A 190 -15.07 46.43 -16.65
C GLU A 190 -13.85 46.69 -15.75
N PHE A 191 -12.65 46.80 -16.35
CA PHE A 191 -11.43 47.18 -15.64
C PHE A 191 -11.33 48.69 -15.39
N LEU A 192 -11.84 49.51 -16.30
CA LEU A 192 -11.79 50.98 -16.22
C LEU A 192 -12.91 51.58 -15.37
N ASP A 193 -14.05 50.89 -15.25
CA ASP A 193 -15.19 51.32 -14.41
C ASP A 193 -14.89 51.21 -12.89
N GLY A 194 -13.79 50.57 -12.50
CA GLY A 194 -13.35 50.44 -11.10
C GLY A 194 -12.52 51.63 -10.57
N GLU A 195 -12.08 52.57 -11.43
CA GLU A 195 -11.19 53.68 -11.03
C GLU A 195 -11.91 55.03 -10.85
N GLU A 196 -13.19 55.19 -11.24
CA GLU A 196 -13.86 56.50 -11.18
C GLU A 196 -14.40 56.92 -9.79
N ASP A 197 -14.42 56.03 -8.79
CA ASP A 197 -15.05 56.31 -7.49
C ASP A 197 -14.09 56.81 -6.37
N THR A 198 -12.86 57.22 -6.70
CA THR A 198 -11.90 57.71 -5.68
C THR A 198 -11.46 59.16 -5.80
N ILE A 199 -12.15 60.03 -6.57
CA ILE A 199 -11.89 61.48 -6.52
C ILE A 199 -13.20 62.28 -6.58
N LYS A 200 -13.86 62.43 -5.43
CA LYS A 200 -14.71 63.60 -5.16
C LYS A 200 -14.19 64.33 -3.92
N LYS A 201 -13.96 65.63 -4.14
CA LYS A 201 -13.42 66.65 -3.23
C LYS A 201 -14.21 66.79 -1.93
#